data_AF-A0A3E2TSP6-F1
#
_entry.id   AF-A0A3E2TSP6-F1
#
_cell.length_a   1.000
_cell.length_b   1.000
_cell.length_c   1.000
_cell.angle_alpha   90.00
_cell.angle_beta   90.00
_cell.angle_gamma   90.00
#
_symmetry.space_group_name_H-M   'P 1'
#
loop_
_entity.id
_entity.type
_entity.pdbx_description
1 polymer ?
#
loop_
_entity_poly.entity_id
_entity_poly.type
_entity_poly.pdbx_seq_one_letter_code
_entity_poly.pdbx_strand_id
1 'polypeptide(L)'
;MATGFIQLNENDTKELRKEILVEVGDLDEGWQGKLLSKFGKLESEFGLMEHSFSIMANAGKDGKISSYAICVYEPDLVEDRRDSSKNTVLARVKEDVLKSNVDIVEVYSKYFGKNDEKKRYDKDSDEFINCLMECMRFGINNYIPKAAGFACCSRYKECSDAKKCIHPNRLYAKACQYRKNLEEGNIFY
;
A
#
# COMPACT_ATOMS: atom_id res chain seq x y z
N MET A 1 -8.37 -41.26 35.33
CA MET A 1 -8.22 -40.63 34.00
C MET A 1 -9.12 -39.41 33.97
N ALA A 2 -8.55 -38.21 34.06
CA ALA A 2 -9.31 -36.96 34.14
C ALA A 2 -9.59 -36.43 32.73
N THR A 3 -10.85 -36.35 32.37
CA THR A 3 -11.36 -35.64 31.18
C THR A 3 -11.32 -34.14 31.45
N GLY A 4 -10.31 -33.45 30.90
CA GLY A 4 -10.23 -32.00 30.94
C GLY A 4 -11.10 -31.38 29.85
N PHE A 5 -12.22 -30.77 30.23
CA PHE A 5 -12.95 -29.82 29.40
C PHE A 5 -12.13 -28.53 29.32
N ILE A 6 -11.65 -28.18 28.13
CA ILE A 6 -11.07 -26.85 27.88
C ILE A 6 -12.24 -25.89 27.73
N GLN A 7 -12.45 -25.10 28.78
CA GLN A 7 -13.40 -23.99 28.79
C GLN A 7 -12.75 -22.84 28.02
N LEU A 8 -13.20 -22.63 26.77
CA LEU A 8 -12.76 -21.49 25.96
C LEU A 8 -13.29 -20.21 26.62
N ASN A 9 -12.37 -19.34 27.03
CA ASN A 9 -12.70 -18.04 27.61
C ASN A 9 -13.24 -17.10 26.52
N GLU A 10 -14.21 -16.27 26.87
CA GLU A 10 -14.81 -15.25 25.98
C GLU A 10 -13.79 -14.23 25.43
N ASN A 11 -12.55 -14.23 25.93
CA ASN A 11 -11.44 -13.38 25.47
C ASN A 11 -10.66 -13.94 24.27
N ASP A 12 -10.88 -15.19 23.87
CA ASP A 12 -10.25 -15.80 22.68
C ASP A 12 -11.03 -15.51 21.38
N THR A 13 -12.14 -14.76 21.46
CA THR A 13 -12.90 -14.23 20.31
C THR A 13 -12.39 -12.90 19.77
N LYS A 14 -11.11 -12.57 20.00
CA LYS A 14 -10.36 -11.74 19.03
C LYS A 14 -10.01 -12.60 17.82
N GLU A 15 -11.04 -13.20 17.22
CA GLU A 15 -10.99 -13.81 15.92
C GLU A 15 -10.29 -12.86 14.96
N LEU A 16 -9.35 -13.44 14.22
CA LEU A 16 -8.92 -13.03 12.90
C LEU A 16 -10.02 -12.24 12.17
N ARG A 17 -10.01 -10.92 12.31
CA ARG A 17 -10.80 -10.04 11.47
C ARG A 17 -10.15 -10.03 10.11
N LYS A 18 -10.49 -11.03 9.30
CA LYS A 18 -10.22 -11.01 7.87
C LYS A 18 -11.10 -9.88 7.30
N GLU A 19 -10.56 -8.66 7.27
CA GLU A 19 -11.03 -7.67 6.29
C GLU A 19 -10.93 -8.40 4.94
N ILE A 20 -12.08 -8.77 4.37
CA ILE A 20 -12.11 -9.35 3.03
C ILE A 20 -11.82 -8.19 2.10
N LEU A 21 -10.53 -7.99 1.84
CA LEU A 21 -10.04 -7.06 0.83
C LEU A 21 -10.30 -7.72 -0.52
N VAL A 22 -11.37 -7.30 -1.18
CA VAL A 22 -11.64 -7.71 -2.56
C VAL A 22 -10.85 -6.77 -3.45
N GLU A 23 -9.96 -7.32 -4.27
CA GLU A 23 -9.39 -6.55 -5.37
C GLU A 23 -10.54 -6.06 -6.24
N VAL A 24 -10.56 -4.75 -6.45
CA VAL A 24 -11.58 -4.13 -7.27
C VAL A 24 -11.29 -4.52 -8.72
N GLY A 25 -11.85 -5.64 -9.17
CA GLY A 25 -11.85 -6.04 -10.57
C GLY A 25 -12.76 -5.13 -11.38
N ASP A 26 -12.24 -4.60 -12.48
CA ASP A 26 -12.94 -3.88 -13.56
C ASP A 26 -13.91 -2.76 -13.11
N LEU A 27 -13.57 -1.96 -12.09
CA LEU A 27 -14.27 -0.68 -11.87
C LEU A 27 -13.64 0.41 -12.75
N ASP A 28 -14.09 0.46 -14.00
CA ASP A 28 -13.78 1.56 -14.94
C ASP A 28 -14.62 2.82 -14.68
N GLU A 29 -15.51 2.79 -13.69
CA GLU A 29 -16.44 3.88 -13.39
C GLU A 29 -16.02 4.67 -12.12
N GLY A 30 -16.38 5.95 -12.09
CA GLY A 30 -16.15 6.84 -10.95
C GLY A 30 -14.69 7.24 -10.72
N TRP A 31 -14.36 7.56 -9.47
CA TRP A 31 -13.01 7.98 -9.08
C TRP A 31 -12.00 6.84 -9.09
N GLN A 32 -12.47 5.60 -8.92
CA GLN A 32 -11.66 4.39 -8.97
C GLN A 32 -11.03 4.25 -10.36
N GLY A 33 -11.84 4.31 -11.42
CA GLY A 33 -11.36 4.29 -12.81
C GLY A 33 -10.42 5.45 -13.13
N LYS A 34 -10.77 6.68 -12.68
CA LYS A 34 -9.90 7.86 -12.82
C LYS A 34 -8.52 7.62 -12.18
N LEU A 35 -8.47 7.05 -10.98
CA LEU A 35 -7.22 6.77 -10.27
C LEU A 35 -6.44 5.60 -10.90
N LEU A 36 -7.11 4.51 -11.29
CA LEU A 36 -6.52 3.35 -11.97
C LEU A 36 -5.78 3.78 -13.23
N SER A 37 -6.36 4.71 -14.02
CA SER A 37 -5.71 5.27 -15.21
C SER A 37 -4.37 5.99 -14.93
N LYS A 38 -4.08 6.33 -13.67
CA LYS A 38 -2.83 7.00 -13.24
C LYS A 38 -1.78 6.03 -12.70
N PHE A 39 -2.13 4.77 -12.39
CA PHE A 39 -1.21 3.83 -11.75
C PHE A 39 0.05 3.58 -12.59
N GLY A 40 -0.08 3.28 -13.88
CA GLY A 40 1.09 3.03 -14.73
C GLY A 40 2.07 4.22 -14.80
N LYS A 41 1.54 5.46 -14.80
CA LYS A 41 2.38 6.67 -14.72
C LYS A 41 3.17 6.71 -13.41
N LEU A 42 2.51 6.40 -12.29
CA LEU A 42 3.13 6.44 -10.97
C LEU A 42 4.13 5.28 -10.76
N GLU A 43 3.82 4.09 -11.27
CA GLU A 43 4.73 2.95 -11.28
C GLU A 43 6.00 3.29 -12.05
N SER A 44 5.86 3.89 -13.23
CA SER A 44 7.00 4.38 -14.02
C SER A 44 7.77 5.49 -13.30
N GLU A 45 7.10 6.40 -12.61
CA GLU A 45 7.72 7.49 -11.83
C GLU A 45 8.68 6.94 -10.76
N PHE A 46 8.29 5.86 -10.08
CA PHE A 46 9.08 5.23 -9.01
C PHE A 46 9.89 4.01 -9.45
N GLY A 47 9.80 3.62 -10.73
CA GLY A 47 10.42 2.40 -11.25
C GLY A 47 9.92 1.12 -10.56
N LEU A 48 8.65 1.08 -10.19
CA LEU A 48 7.99 -0.09 -9.62
C LEU A 48 7.65 -1.10 -10.73
N MET A 49 7.33 -2.33 -10.33
CA MET A 49 6.83 -3.33 -11.27
C MET A 49 5.40 -2.95 -11.71
N GLU A 50 4.96 -3.43 -12.86
CA GLU A 50 3.57 -3.29 -13.30
C GLU A 50 2.62 -3.91 -12.27
N HIS A 51 1.46 -3.27 -12.07
CA HIS A 51 0.44 -3.70 -11.11
C HIS A 51 0.94 -3.74 -9.65
N SER A 52 1.91 -2.88 -9.32
CA SER A 52 2.33 -2.66 -7.94
C SER A 52 1.26 -1.92 -7.14
N PHE A 53 0.40 -1.13 -7.76
CA PHE A 53 -0.71 -0.48 -7.06
C PHE A 53 -2.03 -1.23 -7.22
N SER A 54 -2.89 -1.10 -6.20
CA SER A 54 -4.25 -1.67 -6.24
C SER A 54 -5.22 -0.86 -5.39
N ILE A 55 -6.49 -0.92 -5.75
CA ILE A 55 -7.60 -0.47 -4.92
C ILE A 55 -8.28 -1.72 -4.37
N MET A 56 -8.50 -1.75 -3.07
CA MET A 56 -9.16 -2.87 -2.38
C MET A 56 -10.39 -2.36 -1.64
N ALA A 57 -11.53 -3.01 -1.84
CA ALA A 57 -12.75 -2.68 -1.11
C ALA A 57 -12.79 -3.42 0.25
N ASN A 58 -13.11 -2.70 1.32
CA ASN A 58 -13.34 -3.28 2.65
C ASN A 58 -14.84 -3.46 2.86
N ALA A 59 -15.32 -4.70 2.88
CA ALA A 59 -16.72 -4.99 3.23
C ALA A 59 -16.94 -4.98 4.76
N GLY A 60 -18.03 -4.34 5.19
CA GLY A 60 -18.55 -4.40 6.55
C GLY A 60 -19.27 -5.72 6.84
N LYS A 61 -19.75 -5.89 8.09
CA LYS A 61 -20.43 -7.11 8.54
C LYS A 61 -21.71 -7.43 7.77
N ASP A 62 -22.34 -6.41 7.21
CA ASP A 62 -23.56 -6.47 6.39
C ASP A 62 -23.27 -6.68 4.91
N GLY A 63 -22.00 -6.88 4.53
CA GLY A 63 -21.56 -7.03 3.14
C GLY A 63 -21.46 -5.71 2.37
N LYS A 64 -21.84 -4.57 2.98
CA LYS A 64 -21.72 -3.27 2.34
C LYS A 64 -20.28 -2.78 2.38
N ILE A 65 -19.85 -2.10 1.32
CA ILE A 65 -18.51 -1.49 1.29
C ILE A 65 -18.45 -0.39 2.34
N SER A 66 -17.46 -0.50 3.23
CA SER A 66 -17.21 0.43 4.34
C SER A 66 -16.12 1.45 4.03
N SER A 67 -15.21 1.10 3.13
CA SER A 67 -14.12 1.97 2.65
C SER A 67 -13.37 1.29 1.51
N TYR A 68 -12.55 2.07 0.80
CA TYR A 68 -11.57 1.59 -0.17
C TYR A 68 -10.16 1.86 0.37
N ALA A 69 -9.27 0.88 0.27
CA ALA A 69 -7.86 1.01 0.59
C ALA A 69 -7.05 1.09 -0.70
N ILE A 70 -6.22 2.12 -0.82
CA ILE A 70 -5.26 2.28 -1.92
C ILE A 70 -3.94 1.72 -1.41
N CYS A 71 -3.45 0.69 -2.09
CA CYS A 71 -2.35 -0.14 -1.61
C CYS A 71 -1.21 -0.17 -2.61
N VAL A 72 0.02 -0.32 -2.10
CA VAL A 72 1.15 -0.82 -2.88
C VAL A 72 1.50 -2.24 -2.45
N TYR A 73 1.76 -3.10 -3.43
CA TYR A 73 2.20 -4.47 -3.27
C TYR A 73 3.73 -4.54 -3.35
N GLU A 74 4.35 -5.17 -2.36
CA GLU A 74 5.76 -5.56 -2.39
C GLU A 74 5.84 -7.06 -2.71
N PRO A 75 6.22 -7.47 -3.94
CA PRO A 75 6.34 -8.88 -4.28
C PRO A 75 7.51 -9.53 -3.53
N ASP A 76 7.29 -10.75 -3.04
CA ASP A 76 8.38 -11.61 -2.59
C ASP A 76 9.21 -12.04 -3.80
N LEU A 77 10.54 -12.08 -3.65
CA LEU A 77 11.46 -12.37 -4.76
C LEU A 77 11.41 -13.81 -5.28
N VAL A 78 10.68 -14.69 -4.59
CA VAL A 78 10.64 -16.14 -4.87
C VAL A 78 9.23 -16.60 -5.25
N GLU A 79 8.20 -15.77 -5.03
CA GLU A 79 6.82 -16.18 -5.25
C GLU A 79 6.23 -15.50 -6.49
N ASP A 80 5.82 -16.32 -7.46
CA ASP A 80 5.14 -15.86 -8.68
C ASP A 80 3.66 -15.48 -8.43
N ARG A 81 3.13 -15.74 -7.24
CA ARG A 81 1.74 -15.46 -6.88
C ARG A 81 1.64 -14.24 -5.98
N ARG A 82 0.70 -13.36 -6.30
CA ARG A 82 0.41 -12.18 -5.49
C ARG A 82 -0.21 -12.56 -4.15
N ASP A 83 0.48 -12.25 -3.05
CA ASP A 83 -0.05 -12.38 -1.69
C ASP A 83 -0.57 -11.02 -1.17
N SER A 84 -1.89 -10.88 -1.03
CA SER A 84 -2.51 -9.65 -0.56
C SER A 84 -2.06 -9.24 0.86
N SER A 85 -1.53 -10.17 1.67
CA SER A 85 -0.91 -9.85 2.98
C SER A 85 0.31 -8.91 2.85
N LYS A 86 0.94 -8.89 1.66
CA LYS A 86 2.08 -8.03 1.36
C LYS A 86 1.68 -6.63 0.93
N ASN A 87 0.40 -6.34 0.76
CA ASN A 87 -0.06 -4.97 0.52
C ASN A 87 0.25 -4.04 1.69
N THR A 88 0.59 -2.80 1.38
CA THR A 88 0.76 -1.69 2.33
C THR A 88 -0.21 -0.59 1.95
N VAL A 89 -1.08 -0.21 2.90
CA VAL A 89 -2.09 0.83 2.70
C VAL A 89 -1.42 2.21 2.69
N LEU A 90 -1.62 2.95 1.61
CA LEU A 90 -1.12 4.30 1.39
C LEU A 90 -2.17 5.36 1.73
N ALA A 91 -3.43 5.08 1.43
CA ALA A 91 -4.57 5.91 1.76
C ALA A 91 -5.84 5.05 1.94
N ARG A 92 -6.82 5.56 2.69
CA ARG A 92 -8.17 5.01 2.74
C ARG A 92 -9.19 6.07 2.34
N VAL A 93 -10.19 5.67 1.57
CA VAL A 93 -11.31 6.51 1.14
C VAL A 93 -12.59 5.95 1.75
N LYS A 94 -13.40 6.82 2.36
CA LYS A 94 -14.76 6.51 2.79
C LYS A 94 -15.75 7.33 1.99
N GLU A 95 -16.74 6.63 1.44
CA GLU A 95 -17.91 7.20 0.79
C GLU A 95 -19.07 7.29 1.80
N ASP A 96 -20.17 7.94 1.39
CA ASP A 96 -21.41 8.07 2.18
C ASP A 96 -21.20 8.63 3.61
N VAL A 97 -20.17 9.47 3.77
CA VAL A 97 -19.80 10.05 5.07
C VAL A 97 -20.76 11.13 5.54
N LEU A 98 -21.47 11.78 4.61
CA LEU A 98 -22.47 12.81 4.88
C LEU A 98 -23.80 12.44 4.24
N LYS A 99 -24.82 12.18 5.07
CA LYS A 99 -26.18 11.87 4.59
C LYS A 99 -26.79 13.00 3.74
N SER A 100 -26.36 14.24 3.99
CA SER A 100 -26.84 15.43 3.27
C SER A 100 -26.14 15.66 1.93
N ASN A 101 -25.00 15.02 1.69
CA ASN A 101 -24.25 15.14 0.44
C ASN A 101 -23.43 13.86 0.19
N VAL A 102 -23.98 12.98 -0.64
CA VAL A 102 -23.38 11.69 -1.02
C VAL A 102 -22.16 11.85 -1.94
N ASP A 103 -21.94 13.05 -2.48
CA ASP A 103 -20.81 13.33 -3.35
C ASP A 103 -19.54 13.67 -2.58
N ILE A 104 -19.59 13.74 -1.24
CA ILE A 104 -18.42 13.99 -0.42
C ILE A 104 -17.79 12.69 0.07
N VAL A 105 -16.48 12.57 -0.14
CA VAL A 105 -15.64 11.48 0.38
C VAL A 105 -14.71 11.98 1.49
N GLU A 106 -14.35 11.10 2.42
CA GLU A 106 -13.28 11.33 3.40
C GLU A 106 -12.04 10.50 3.05
N VAL A 107 -10.90 11.19 2.91
CA VAL A 107 -9.59 10.58 2.68
C VAL A 107 -8.81 10.55 3.99
N TYR A 108 -8.19 9.42 4.27
CA TYR A 108 -7.30 9.19 5.41
C TYR A 108 -5.93 8.79 4.88
N SER A 109 -4.88 9.49 5.30
CA SER A 109 -3.51 9.20 4.87
C SER A 109 -2.48 9.74 5.86
N LYS A 110 -1.34 9.06 5.95
CA LYS A 110 -0.17 9.57 6.68
C LYS A 110 0.40 10.85 6.07
N TYR A 111 0.07 11.13 4.81
CA TYR A 111 0.45 12.37 4.12
C TYR A 111 -0.08 13.62 4.83
N PHE A 112 -1.22 13.54 5.53
CA PHE A 112 -1.79 14.69 6.21
C PHE A 112 -1.11 15.05 7.53
N GLY A 113 -0.40 14.11 8.16
CA GLY A 113 0.28 14.35 9.44
C GLY A 113 0.16 13.17 10.40
N LYS A 114 0.42 13.40 11.69
CA LYS A 114 0.27 12.38 12.74
C LYS A 114 -1.14 12.40 13.35
N ASN A 115 -1.74 11.20 13.44
CA ASN A 115 -3.03 10.82 14.05
C ASN A 115 -4.30 11.30 13.35
N ASP A 116 -4.97 10.36 12.66
CA ASP A 116 -6.37 10.38 12.20
C ASP A 116 -6.86 11.61 11.42
N GLU A 117 -5.95 12.47 10.97
CA GLU A 117 -6.31 13.60 10.12
C GLU A 117 -6.92 13.08 8.82
N LYS A 118 -8.10 13.61 8.53
CA LYS A 118 -8.88 13.29 7.34
C LYS A 118 -9.24 14.56 6.60
N LYS A 119 -9.27 14.48 5.28
CA LYS A 119 -9.68 15.58 4.42
C LYS A 119 -10.88 15.16 3.59
N ARG A 120 -11.77 16.12 3.34
CA ARG A 120 -12.98 15.92 2.55
C ARG A 120 -12.82 16.51 1.17
N TYR A 121 -13.34 15.80 0.19
CA TYR A 121 -13.32 16.22 -1.19
C TYR A 121 -14.64 15.88 -1.85
N ASP A 122 -14.96 16.59 -2.93
CA ASP A 122 -15.96 16.15 -3.90
C ASP A 122 -15.41 14.92 -4.64
N LYS A 123 -16.23 13.87 -4.72
CA LYS A 123 -15.86 12.54 -5.24
C LYS A 123 -15.44 12.57 -6.70
N ASP A 124 -15.91 13.55 -7.47
CA ASP A 124 -15.66 13.64 -8.90
C ASP A 124 -14.60 14.66 -9.27
N SER A 125 -14.12 15.43 -8.29
CA SER A 125 -13.13 16.50 -8.47
C SER A 125 -11.74 16.00 -8.83
N ASP A 126 -11.01 16.82 -9.59
CA ASP A 126 -9.59 16.58 -9.89
C ASP A 126 -8.72 16.78 -8.65
N GLU A 127 -9.11 17.68 -7.73
CA GLU A 127 -8.44 17.91 -6.45
C GLU A 127 -8.41 16.63 -5.61
N PHE A 128 -9.50 15.85 -5.60
CA PHE A 128 -9.55 14.57 -4.92
C PHE A 128 -8.55 13.57 -5.53
N ILE A 129 -8.56 13.39 -6.84
CA ILE A 129 -7.65 12.48 -7.53
C ILE A 129 -6.19 12.89 -7.30
N ASN A 130 -5.89 14.19 -7.41
CA ASN A 130 -4.56 14.73 -7.14
C ASN A 130 -4.15 14.48 -5.68
N CYS A 131 -5.06 14.63 -4.72
CA CYS A 131 -4.80 14.31 -3.32
C CYS A 131 -4.41 12.84 -3.13
N LEU A 132 -5.11 11.90 -3.77
CA LEU A 132 -4.77 10.48 -3.70
C LEU A 132 -3.38 10.20 -4.29
N MET A 133 -3.06 10.82 -5.43
CA MET A 133 -1.73 10.71 -6.04
C MET A 133 -0.62 11.22 -5.10
N GLU A 134 -0.83 12.35 -4.42
CA GLU A 134 0.12 12.86 -3.42
C GLU A 134 0.25 11.93 -2.21
N CYS A 135 -0.85 11.34 -1.74
CA CYS A 135 -0.82 10.33 -0.70
C CYS A 135 0.03 9.12 -1.10
N MET A 136 -0.11 8.67 -2.36
CA MET A 136 0.67 7.54 -2.88
C MET A 136 2.15 7.90 -2.98
N ARG A 137 2.51 9.06 -3.55
CA ARG A 137 3.89 9.55 -3.61
C ARG A 137 4.53 9.61 -2.24
N PHE A 138 3.84 10.22 -1.28
CA PHE A 138 4.30 10.31 0.10
C PHE A 138 4.53 8.92 0.70
N GLY A 139 3.58 8.00 0.50
CA GLY A 139 3.66 6.63 1.00
C GLY A 139 4.84 5.84 0.43
N ILE A 140 5.15 5.98 -0.86
CA ILE A 140 6.30 5.33 -1.50
C ILE A 140 7.62 5.93 -1.05
N ASN A 141 7.71 7.26 -0.97
CA ASN A 141 8.91 7.94 -0.48
C ASN A 141 9.25 7.52 0.96
N ASN A 142 8.23 7.41 1.81
CA ASN A 142 8.37 7.03 3.23
C ASN A 142 8.16 5.52 3.48
N TYR A 143 8.18 4.69 2.43
CA TYR A 143 7.95 3.26 2.55
C TYR A 143 9.00 2.60 3.46
N ILE A 144 8.52 1.81 4.42
CA ILE A 144 9.34 0.96 5.27
C ILE A 144 9.23 -0.47 4.73
N PRO A 145 10.32 -1.08 4.26
CA PRO A 145 10.30 -2.43 3.69
C PRO A 145 9.85 -3.46 4.71
N LYS A 146 9.08 -4.46 4.25
CA LYS A 146 8.69 -5.60 5.10
C LYS A 146 9.85 -6.56 5.33
N ALA A 147 10.78 -6.63 4.37
CA ALA A 147 12.02 -7.38 4.53
C ALA A 147 12.89 -6.80 5.66
N ALA A 148 13.51 -7.69 6.44
CA ALA A 148 14.53 -7.28 7.40
C ALA A 148 15.69 -6.59 6.68
N GLY A 149 16.31 -5.59 7.33
CA GLY A 149 17.47 -4.91 6.79
C GLY A 149 18.61 -5.90 6.50
N PHE A 150 19.22 -5.79 5.33
CA PHE A 150 20.31 -6.66 4.88
C PHE A 150 21.46 -5.86 4.27
N ALA A 151 22.67 -6.42 4.29
CA ALA A 151 23.86 -5.72 3.84
C ALA A 151 23.84 -5.41 2.33
N CYS A 152 23.71 -6.44 1.50
CA CYS A 152 23.64 -6.31 0.05
C CYS A 152 22.96 -7.54 -0.58
N CYS A 153 22.36 -7.37 -1.76
CA CYS A 153 21.77 -8.43 -2.59
C CYS A 153 22.79 -9.08 -3.54
N SER A 154 24.09 -8.99 -3.23
CA SER A 154 25.21 -9.50 -4.04
C SER A 154 25.43 -8.85 -5.41
N ARG A 155 24.67 -7.82 -5.80
CA ARG A 155 24.84 -7.06 -7.05
C ARG A 155 25.70 -5.79 -6.87
N TYR A 156 26.62 -5.80 -5.90
CA TYR A 156 27.32 -4.59 -5.48
C TYR A 156 28.24 -4.02 -6.57
N LYS A 157 28.87 -4.88 -7.39
CA LYS A 157 29.73 -4.45 -8.50
C LYS A 157 28.93 -3.67 -9.54
N GLU A 158 27.83 -4.25 -10.00
CA GLU A 158 26.98 -3.62 -11.00
C GLU A 158 26.30 -2.37 -10.46
N CYS A 159 25.97 -2.33 -9.16
CA CYS A 159 25.47 -1.12 -8.52
C CYS A 159 26.56 -0.04 -8.39
N SER A 160 27.82 -0.40 -8.12
CA SER A 160 28.97 0.54 -8.10
C SER A 160 29.18 1.15 -9.48
N ASP A 161 29.26 0.32 -10.52
CA ASP A 161 29.48 0.75 -11.89
C ASP A 161 28.37 1.71 -12.36
N ALA A 162 27.12 1.39 -12.01
CA ALA A 162 25.96 2.23 -12.31
C ALA A 162 25.81 3.44 -11.38
N LYS A 163 26.59 3.52 -10.29
CA LYS A 163 26.50 4.51 -9.20
C LYS A 163 25.09 4.64 -8.60
N LYS A 164 24.30 3.58 -8.66
CA LYS A 164 22.94 3.51 -8.15
C LYS A 164 22.55 2.06 -7.92
N CYS A 165 21.61 1.82 -7.01
CA CYS A 165 21.02 0.49 -6.89
C CYS A 165 20.28 0.12 -8.17
N ILE A 166 20.51 -1.10 -8.67
CA ILE A 166 19.86 -1.64 -9.88
C ILE A 166 18.88 -2.78 -9.55
N HIS A 167 18.54 -2.98 -8.28
CA HIS A 167 17.62 -4.02 -7.87
C HIS A 167 16.25 -3.83 -8.52
N PRO A 168 15.67 -4.88 -9.14
CA PRO A 168 14.41 -4.75 -9.88
C PRO A 168 13.23 -4.41 -8.97
N ASN A 169 13.17 -5.01 -7.79
CA ASN A 169 12.17 -4.65 -6.78
C ASN A 169 12.65 -3.44 -5.97
N ARG A 170 12.15 -2.25 -6.29
CA ARG A 170 12.55 -0.99 -5.63
C ARG A 170 12.07 -0.87 -4.19
N LEU A 171 10.93 -1.49 -3.85
CA LEU A 171 10.42 -1.50 -2.48
C LEU A 171 11.29 -2.37 -1.58
N TYR A 172 11.61 -3.59 -2.03
CA TYR A 172 12.53 -4.49 -1.32
C TYR A 172 13.93 -3.88 -1.19
N ALA A 173 14.41 -3.19 -2.23
CA ALA A 173 15.71 -2.53 -2.21
C ALA A 173 15.85 -1.50 -1.07
N LYS A 174 14.73 -0.98 -0.51
CA LYS A 174 14.78 -0.10 0.68
C LYS A 174 15.36 -0.78 1.92
N ALA A 175 15.38 -2.12 1.99
CA ALA A 175 16.03 -2.86 3.06
C ALA A 175 17.55 -3.07 2.83
N CYS A 176 18.07 -2.77 1.63
CA CYS A 176 19.48 -2.93 1.28
C CYS A 176 20.33 -1.78 1.85
N GLN A 177 21.30 -2.11 2.71
CA GLN A 177 22.21 -1.13 3.27
C GLN A 177 23.18 -0.56 2.23
N TYR A 178 23.68 -1.40 1.30
CA TYR A 178 24.58 -0.93 0.25
C TYR A 178 23.93 0.10 -0.67
N ARG A 179 22.62 0.00 -0.92
CA ARG A 179 21.88 1.04 -1.65
C ARG A 179 21.97 2.39 -0.93
N LYS A 180 21.79 2.43 0.39
CA LYS A 180 21.88 3.69 1.16
C LYS A 180 23.26 4.32 1.02
N ASN A 181 24.30 3.50 1.08
CA ASN A 181 25.66 3.95 0.84
C ASN A 181 25.81 4.59 -0.55
N LEU A 182 25.26 3.97 -1.60
CA LEU A 182 25.26 4.54 -2.96
C LEU A 182 24.47 5.85 -3.05
N GLU A 183 23.31 5.94 -2.39
CA GLU A 183 22.47 7.16 -2.32
C GLU A 183 23.23 8.32 -1.63
N GLU A 184 24.14 8.01 -0.71
CA GLU A 184 25.05 8.96 -0.04
C GLU A 184 26.34 9.24 -0.83
N GLY A 185 26.55 8.58 -1.98
CA GLY A 185 27.77 8.72 -2.78
C GLY A 185 28.95 7.87 -2.31
N ASN A 186 28.74 6.96 -1.35
CA ASN A 186 29.76 6.08 -0.78
C ASN A 186 29.87 4.79 -1.61
N ILE A 187 30.97 4.66 -2.36
CA ILE A 187 31.29 3.47 -3.17
C ILE A 187 32.52 2.79 -2.54
N PHE A 188 32.33 1.57 -2.04
CA PHE A 188 33.37 0.80 -1.33
C PHE A 188 34.07 -0.24 -2.22
N TYR A 189 33.62 -0.40 -3.47
CA TYR A 189 34.09 -1.40 -4.45
C TYR A 189 34.34 -0.74 -5.79
#